data_AF-A0A2V8DZY9-F1
#
_entry.id   AF-A0A2V8DZY9-F1
#
_cell.length_a   1.000
_cell.length_b   1.000
_cell.length_c   1.000
_cell.angle_alpha   90.00
_cell.angle_beta   90.00
_cell.angle_gamma   90.00
#
_symmetry.space_group_name_H-M   'P 1'
#
loop_
_entity.id
_entity.type
_entity.pdbx_description
1 polymer ?
#
loop_
_entity_poly.entity_id
_entity_poly.type
_entity_poly.pdbx_seq_one_letter_code
_entity_poly.pdbx_strand_id
1 'polypeptide(L)' 'MASCCSTPSIECFGRVSWRPARFLAFHNHPSGDPSPSPDDVELTRRLAAAGNLMGIELVDHIVLGDARYCSFKEAGQL' A
#
# COMPACT_ATOMS: atom_id res chain seq x y z
N MET A 1 0.45 -17.13 -26.56
CA MET A 1 0.39 -18.59 -26.77
C MET A 1 0.11 -19.24 -25.42
N ALA A 2 -1.14 -19.65 -25.19
CA ALA A 2 -1.52 -20.41 -24.01
C ALA A 2 -1.18 -21.88 -24.26
N SER A 3 -0.28 -22.45 -23.46
CA SER A 3 -0.06 -23.90 -23.46
C SER A 3 -1.17 -24.54 -22.64
N CYS A 4 -2.01 -25.31 -23.33
CA CYS A 4 -3.12 -26.08 -22.80
C CYS A 4 -2.58 -27.19 -21.87
N CYS A 5 -2.87 -27.13 -20.56
CA CYS A 5 -2.73 -28.28 -19.68
C CYS A 5 -4.04 -29.08 -19.76
N SER A 6 -3.94 -30.27 -20.32
CA SER A 6 -4.98 -31.29 -20.33
C SER A 6 -5.12 -31.94 -18.96
N THR A 7 -6.17 -31.60 -18.20
CA THR A 7 -6.60 -32.35 -17.01
C THR A 7 -8.11 -32.64 -17.04
N PRO A 8 -8.56 -33.80 -16.52
CA PRO A 8 -9.90 -34.30 -16.71
C PRO A 8 -10.92 -33.67 -15.75
N SER A 9 -12.01 -33.18 -16.35
CA SER A 9 -13.42 -33.03 -15.93
C SER A 9 -13.93 -32.87 -14.47
N ILE A 10 -13.14 -32.68 -13.39
CA ILE A 10 -13.75 -32.50 -12.03
C ILE A 10 -13.31 -31.27 -11.21
N GLU A 11 -12.24 -30.55 -11.54
CA GLU A 11 -11.88 -29.34 -10.78
C GLU A 11 -11.67 -28.13 -11.68
N CYS A 12 -12.73 -27.35 -11.88
CA CYS A 12 -12.59 -25.99 -12.39
C CYS A 12 -12.18 -25.07 -11.23
N PHE A 13 -10.94 -25.18 -10.75
CA PHE A 13 -10.32 -24.08 -10.00
C PHE A 13 -10.03 -22.97 -11.00
N GLY A 14 -11.06 -22.20 -11.34
CA GLY A 14 -10.91 -20.97 -12.08
C GLY A 14 -9.85 -20.14 -11.38
N ARG A 15 -8.76 -19.83 -12.09
CA ARG A 15 -7.73 -18.92 -11.61
C ARG A 15 -8.40 -17.57 -11.39
N VAL A 16 -8.84 -17.30 -10.15
CA VAL A 16 -9.21 -15.97 -9.73
C VAL A 16 -7.94 -15.14 -9.80
N SER A 17 -7.79 -14.41 -10.90
CA SER A 17 -6.69 -13.46 -11.08
C SER A 17 -6.97 -12.25 -10.20
N TRP A 18 -6.69 -12.35 -8.90
CA TRP A 18 -6.57 -11.17 -8.05
C TRP A 18 -5.40 -10.35 -8.59
N ARG A 19 -5.68 -9.15 -9.11
CA ARG A 19 -4.60 -8.19 -9.34
C ARG A 19 -4.03 -7.85 -7.96
N PRO A 20 -2.70 -7.78 -7.78
CA PRO A 20 -2.15 -7.35 -6.50
C PRO A 20 -2.73 -5.99 -6.16
N ALA A 21 -3.48 -5.92 -5.07
CA ALA A 21 -3.96 -4.65 -4.57
C ALA A 21 -2.80 -3.94 -3.91
N ARG A 22 -2.71 -2.63 -4.13
CA ARG A 22 -1.74 -1.74 -3.52
C ARG A 22 -2.47 -0.48 -3.11
N PHE A 23 -2.04 0.16 -2.03
CA PHE A 23 -2.70 1.35 -1.52
C PHE A 23 -1.70 2.44 -1.17
N LEU A 24 -2.18 3.68 -1.16
CA LEU A 24 -1.43 4.85 -0.76
C LEU A 24 -2.19 5.53 0.37
N ALA A 25 -1.50 5.85 1.45
CA ALA A 25 -2.06 6.61 2.55
C ALA A 25 -1.70 8.09 2.36
N PHE A 26 -2.60 8.99 2.73
CA PHE A 26 -2.26 10.40 2.88
C PHE A 26 -3.15 11.05 3.93
N HIS A 27 -2.62 12.07 4.57
CA HIS A 27 -3.40 12.94 5.45
C HIS A 27 -2.90 14.38 5.34
N ASN A 28 -3.70 15.32 5.82
CA ASN A 28 -3.39 16.73 5.77
C ASN A 28 -3.01 17.23 7.17
N HIS A 29 -1.98 18.06 7.25
CA HIS A 29 -1.63 18.86 8.42
C HIS A 29 -2.22 20.26 8.24
N PRO A 30 -3.31 20.62 8.97
CA PRO A 30 -3.91 21.95 8.87
C PRO A 30 -2.97 23.09 9.32
N SER A 31 -1.88 22.75 10.00
CA SER A 31 -0.80 23.68 10.37
C SER A 31 0.04 24.16 9.18
N GLY A 32 -0.05 23.49 8.03
CA GLY A 32 0.74 23.80 6.83
C GLY A 32 2.16 23.23 6.82
N ASP A 33 2.61 22.59 7.91
CA ASP A 33 3.90 21.89 8.01
C ASP A 33 3.72 20.39 7.70
N PRO A 34 4.28 19.87 6.59
CA PRO A 34 4.15 18.47 6.23
C PRO A 34 5.10 17.55 7.00
N SER A 35 5.86 18.05 7.98
CA SER A 35 6.75 17.21 8.80
C SER A 35 5.94 16.17 9.59
N PRO A 36 6.24 14.87 9.47
CA PRO A 36 5.47 13.83 10.17
C PRO A 36 5.69 13.90 11.67
N SER A 37 4.61 13.74 12.43
CA SER A 37 4.65 13.59 13.88
C SER A 37 5.07 12.16 14.29
N PRO A 38 5.45 11.92 15.55
CA PRO A 38 5.71 10.56 16.05
C PRO A 38 4.51 9.62 15.88
N ASP A 39 3.29 10.15 15.99
CA ASP A 39 2.06 9.37 15.83
C ASP A 39 1.85 8.96 14.36
N ASP A 40 2.22 9.83 13.41
CA ASP A 40 2.17 9.51 11.97
C ASP A 40 3.14 8.39 11.61
N VAL A 41 4.34 8.40 12.21
CA VAL A 41 5.34 7.33 12.02
C VAL A 41 4.81 6.01 12.55
N GLU A 42 4.24 5.99 13.75
CA GLU A 42 3.68 4.77 14.33
C GLU A 42 2.47 4.26 13.53
N LEU A 43 1.60 5.16 13.07
CA LEU A 43 0.48 4.81 12.20
C LEU A 43 0.98 4.19 10.89
N THR A 44 1.99 4.78 10.27
CA THR A 44 2.59 4.28 9.02
C THR A 44 3.12 2.86 9.19
N ARG A 45 3.84 2.59 10.28
CA ARG A 45 4.35 1.24 10.59
C ARG A 45 3.24 0.22 10.73
N ARG A 46 2.15 0.58 11.42
CA ARG A 46 0.97 -0.30 11.58
C ARG A 46 0.29 -0.57 10.25
N LEU A 47 0.13 0.45 9.40
CA LEU A 47 -0.45 0.30 8.06
C LEU A 47 0.42 -0.58 7.16
N ALA A 48 1.74 -0.39 7.17
CA ALA A 48 2.67 -1.23 6.41
C ALA A 48 2.60 -2.70 6.87
N ALA A 49 2.61 -2.94 8.19
CA ALA A 49 2.49 -4.28 8.75
C ALA A 49 1.15 -4.95 8.40
N ALA A 50 0.03 -4.21 8.49
CA ALA A 50 -1.29 -4.70 8.12
C ALA A 50 -1.39 -5.00 6.61
N GLY A 51 -0.84 -4.13 5.78
CA GLY A 51 -0.74 -4.33 4.33
C GLY A 51 0.01 -5.62 4.00
N ASN A 52 1.19 -5.81 4.60
CA ASN A 52 1.99 -7.02 4.43
C ASN A 52 1.23 -8.30 4.84
N LEU A 53 0.49 -8.25 5.95
CA LEU A 53 -0.34 -9.37 6.41
C LEU A 53 -1.46 -9.70 5.42
N MET A 54 -2.06 -8.69 4.78
CA MET A 54 -3.14 -8.85 3.80
C MET A 54 -2.63 -9.16 2.38
N GLY A 55 -1.33 -9.12 2.14
CA GLY A 55 -0.75 -9.20 0.80
C GLY A 55 -1.06 -7.97 -0.07
N ILE A 56 -1.28 -6.81 0.56
CA ILE A 56 -1.56 -5.53 -0.09
C ILE A 56 -0.44 -4.55 0.27
N GLU A 57 0.37 -4.15 -0.70
CA GLU A 57 1.51 -3.26 -0.46
C GLU A 57 1.06 -1.83 -0.17
N LEU A 58 1.58 -1.22 0.91
CA LEU A 58 1.54 0.22 1.13
C LEU A 58 2.63 0.86 0.26
N VAL A 59 2.22 1.57 -0.79
CA VAL A 59 3.14 2.16 -1.77
C VAL A 59 3.87 3.36 -1.20
N ASP A 60 3.15 4.20 -0.45
CA ASP A 60 3.65 5.39 0.22
C ASP A 60 2.65 5.91 1.25
N HIS A 61 3.13 6.74 2.18
CA HIS A 61 2.32 7.59 3.03
C HIS A 61 2.73 9.05 2.80
N ILE A 62 1.79 9.90 2.40
CA ILE A 62 2.06 11.31 2.09
C ILE A 62 1.41 12.22 3.13
N VAL A 63 2.21 13.06 3.77
CA VAL A 63 1.72 14.17 4.61
C VAL A 63 1.61 15.41 3.75
N LEU A 64 0.41 15.98 3.65
CA LEU A 64 0.14 17.21 2.91
C LEU A 64 0.17 18.42 3.86
N GLY A 65 0.81 19.49 3.44
CA GLY A 65 0.80 20.80 4.11
C GLY A 65 0.54 21.92 3.09
N ASP A 66 0.89 23.16 3.46
CA ASP A 66 0.64 24.33 2.61
C ASP A 66 1.54 24.32 1.37
N ALA A 67 0.98 23.87 0.24
CA ALA A 67 1.65 23.70 -1.05
C ALA A 67 2.94 22.84 -1.00
N ARG A 68 3.10 22.06 0.07
CA ARG A 68 4.25 21.19 0.33
C ARG A 68 3.76 19.82 0.76
N TYR A 69 4.63 18.82 0.64
CA TYR A 69 4.34 17.47 1.10
C TYR A 69 5.61 16.82 1.66
N CYS A 70 5.41 15.76 2.44
CA CYS A 70 6.45 14.83 2.85
C CYS A 70 6.01 13.41 2.46
N SER A 71 6.84 12.71 1.68
CA SER A 71 6.67 11.29 1.39
C SER A 71 7.48 10.48 2.40
N PHE A 72 6.82 9.55 3.09
CA PHE A 72 7.48 8.61 3.99
C PHE A 72 8.48 7.72 3.24
N LYS A 73 8.18 7.36 1.99
CA LYS A 73 9.09 6.60 1.13
C LYS A 73 10.33 7.41 0.75
N GLU A 74 10.18 8.66 0.34
CA GLU A 74 11.32 9.55 0.00
C GLU A 74 12.18 9.85 1.24
N ALA A 75 11.55 9.95 2.42
CA ALA A 75 12.22 10.16 3.70
C ALA A 75 12.93 8.91 4.27
N GLY A 76 12.78 7.74 3.63
CA GLY A 76 13.36 6.48 4.13
C GLY A 76 12.71 5.97 5.42
N GLN A 77 11.46 6.33 5.67
CA GLN A 77 10.68 5.97 6.86
C GLN A 77 9.65 4.86 6.60
N LEU A 78 9.58 4.35 5.36
CA LEU A 78 8.73 3.25 4.90
C LEU A 78 9.55 1.98 4.67
#